data_AF-A0A651FN25-F1
#
_entry.id   AF-A0A651FN25-F1
#
_cell.length_a   1.000
_cell.length_b   1.000
_cell.length_c   1.000
_cell.angle_alpha   90.00
_cell.angle_beta   90.00
_cell.angle_gamma   90.00
#
_symmetry.space_group_name_H-M   'P 1'
#
loop_
_entity.id
_entity.type
_entity.pdbx_description
1 polymer ?
#
loop_
_entity_poly.entity_id
_entity_poly.type
_entity_poly.pdbx_seq_one_letter_code
_entity_poly.pdbx_strand_id
1 'polypeptide(L)'
;IMRILITRAFAWLKISQVMTGVDCYVYDQGEVQIWSQAMDAILGRTAVTSGSDQVALLIRNSIVSTLDSIMLQGPADPVIDKIAGLRSILAREQFTLQTVCSLARPILEVAVNRECERRQIKKANDLCGNIERLNASKFTPPWIASTYHFLRVVGNENIHDRDINKLCYRPQVIGAADMVPILSHLSRAIEYWRDHHLL
;
A
#
# COMPACT_ATOMS: atom_id res chain seq x y z
N ILE A 1 -30.44 17.37 7.86
CA ILE A 1 -30.00 18.52 7.03
C ILE A 1 -28.60 18.28 6.44
N MET A 2 -27.56 18.05 7.26
CA MET A 2 -26.17 17.85 6.77
C MET A 2 -26.02 16.71 5.74
N ARG A 3 -26.63 15.54 5.97
CA ARG A 3 -26.67 14.42 5.00
C ARG A 3 -27.25 14.82 3.64
N ILE A 4 -28.33 15.61 3.62
CA ILE A 4 -28.97 16.06 2.38
C ILE A 4 -28.07 17.03 1.63
N LEU A 5 -27.39 17.93 2.36
CA LEU A 5 -26.43 18.88 1.79
C LEU A 5 -25.22 18.15 1.20
N ILE A 6 -24.66 17.17 1.91
CA ILE A 6 -23.56 16.34 1.43
C ILE A 6 -23.99 15.56 0.17
N THR A 7 -25.13 14.88 0.19
CA THR A 7 -25.62 14.13 -0.99
C THR A 7 -25.84 15.04 -2.20
N ARG A 8 -26.41 16.24 -2.02
CA ARG A 8 -26.61 17.20 -3.11
C ARG A 8 -25.29 17.80 -3.62
N ALA A 9 -24.36 18.12 -2.72
CA ALA A 9 -23.04 18.59 -3.09
C ALA A 9 -22.29 17.55 -3.93
N PHE A 10 -22.26 16.28 -3.48
CA PHE A 10 -21.65 15.20 -4.26
C PHE A 10 -22.33 14.94 -5.60
N ALA A 11 -23.66 15.00 -5.66
CA ALA A 11 -24.39 14.85 -6.91
C ALA A 11 -24.04 15.95 -7.92
N TRP A 12 -23.91 17.19 -7.46
CA TRP A 12 -23.47 18.31 -8.29
C TRP A 12 -22.01 18.19 -8.71
N LEU A 13 -21.11 17.82 -7.79
CA LEU A 13 -19.68 17.61 -8.05
C LEU A 13 -19.44 16.51 -9.10
N LYS A 14 -20.25 15.44 -9.11
CA LYS A 14 -20.18 14.36 -10.12
C LYS A 14 -20.54 14.81 -11.54
N ILE A 15 -21.32 15.87 -11.70
CA ILE A 15 -21.79 16.38 -13.01
C ILE A 15 -20.86 17.52 -13.50
N SER A 16 -20.03 18.07 -12.64
CA SER A 16 -19.07 19.12 -12.98
C SER A 16 -17.99 18.60 -13.93
N GLN A 17 -17.89 19.20 -15.13
CA GLN A 17 -16.94 18.78 -16.17
C GLN A 17 -15.50 19.22 -15.93
N VAL A 18 -15.24 20.07 -14.92
CA VAL A 18 -13.92 20.65 -14.63
C VAL A 18 -13.28 20.05 -13.38
N MET A 19 -14.01 19.18 -12.66
CA MET A 19 -13.56 18.65 -11.39
C MET A 19 -12.62 17.45 -11.59
N THR A 20 -11.42 17.53 -11.05
CA THR A 20 -10.41 16.47 -11.12
C THR A 20 -10.43 15.53 -9.90
N GLY A 21 -10.98 15.96 -8.77
CA GLY A 21 -11.09 15.17 -7.54
C GLY A 21 -11.92 15.86 -6.43
N VAL A 22 -12.30 15.10 -5.40
CA VAL A 22 -12.93 15.61 -4.17
C VAL A 22 -12.17 15.06 -2.98
N ASP A 23 -11.56 15.95 -2.20
CA ASP A 23 -10.91 15.58 -0.95
C ASP A 23 -11.92 15.66 0.20
N CYS A 24 -12.05 14.57 0.96
CA CYS A 24 -12.93 14.50 2.12
C CYS A 24 -12.10 14.28 3.38
N TYR A 25 -12.37 15.10 4.40
CA TYR A 25 -11.64 15.06 5.66
C TYR A 25 -12.60 14.71 6.80
N VAL A 26 -12.18 13.80 7.67
CA VAL A 26 -12.84 13.55 8.95
C VAL A 26 -12.26 14.55 9.94
N TYR A 27 -13.10 15.49 10.41
CA TYR A 27 -12.67 16.57 11.30
C TYR A 27 -12.40 16.07 12.73
N ASP A 28 -13.22 15.14 13.21
CA ASP A 28 -13.04 14.55 14.53
C ASP A 28 -12.09 13.34 14.47
N GLN A 29 -10.92 13.47 15.11
CA GLN A 29 -9.94 12.38 15.19
C GLN A 29 -10.49 11.13 15.88
N GLY A 30 -11.47 11.28 16.79
CA GLY A 30 -12.13 10.16 17.45
C GLY A 30 -13.00 9.32 16.51
N GLU A 31 -13.45 9.89 15.39
CA GLU A 31 -14.31 9.20 14.42
C GLU A 31 -13.54 8.54 13.27
N VAL A 32 -12.24 8.79 13.13
CA VAL A 32 -11.43 8.29 12.00
C VAL A 32 -11.52 6.77 11.87
N GLN A 33 -11.47 6.04 12.99
CA GLN A 33 -11.62 4.57 13.00
C GLN A 33 -12.99 4.13 12.48
N ILE A 34 -14.07 4.82 12.88
CA ILE A 34 -15.45 4.49 12.50
C ILE A 34 -15.63 4.69 11.00
N TRP A 35 -15.14 5.81 10.47
CA TRP A 35 -15.18 6.10 9.03
C TRP A 35 -14.32 5.13 8.23
N SER A 36 -13.13 4.78 8.72
CA SER A 36 -12.27 3.77 8.07
C SER A 36 -12.97 2.42 7.96
N GLN A 37 -13.64 1.96 9.02
CA GLN A 37 -14.38 0.70 9.03
C GLN A 37 -15.59 0.74 8.09
N ALA A 38 -16.35 1.84 8.10
CA ALA A 38 -17.49 2.02 7.20
C ALA A 38 -17.07 2.05 5.72
N MET A 39 -15.95 2.71 5.40
CA MET A 39 -15.37 2.74 4.05
C MET A 39 -14.91 1.35 3.61
N ASP A 40 -14.22 0.62 4.48
CA ASP A 40 -13.78 -0.75 4.20
C ASP A 40 -14.99 -1.67 3.92
N ALA A 41 -16.07 -1.55 4.71
CA ALA A 41 -17.31 -2.30 4.49
C ALA A 41 -17.98 -1.97 3.14
N ILE A 42 -18.09 -0.68 2.78
CA ILE A 42 -18.66 -0.26 1.49
C ILE A 42 -17.83 -0.79 0.31
N LEU A 43 -16.51 -0.77 0.45
CA LEU A 43 -15.58 -1.26 -0.56
C LEU A 43 -15.46 -2.80 -0.59
N GLY A 44 -16.16 -3.51 0.31
CA GLY A 44 -16.12 -4.97 0.38
C GLY A 44 -14.79 -5.53 0.87
N ARG A 45 -14.00 -4.74 1.61
CA ARG A 45 -12.73 -5.16 2.18
C ARG A 45 -13.00 -5.95 3.46
N THR A 46 -12.37 -7.11 3.59
CA THR A 46 -12.53 -7.99 4.75
C THR A 46 -11.39 -7.74 5.73
N ALA A 47 -11.72 -7.38 6.97
CA ALA A 47 -10.74 -7.30 8.04
C ALA A 47 -10.21 -8.71 8.34
N VAL A 48 -8.89 -8.84 8.39
CA VAL A 48 -8.23 -10.08 8.81
C VAL A 48 -7.69 -9.90 10.22
N THR A 49 -7.82 -10.95 11.03
CA THR A 49 -7.20 -11.01 12.35
C THR A 49 -5.94 -11.85 12.23
N SER A 50 -4.78 -11.25 12.49
CA SER A 50 -3.50 -11.94 12.39
C SER A 50 -3.25 -12.92 13.55
N GLY A 51 -4.07 -12.86 14.60
CA GLY A 51 -3.95 -13.72 15.79
C GLY A 51 -4.28 -15.21 15.57
N SER A 52 -4.97 -15.58 14.48
CA SER A 52 -5.34 -16.98 14.20
C SER A 52 -4.26 -17.77 13.47
N ASP A 53 -3.26 -17.10 12.87
CA ASP A 53 -2.17 -17.73 12.13
C ASP A 53 -0.81 -17.28 12.73
N GLN A 54 -0.13 -18.22 13.38
CA GLN A 54 1.12 -17.95 14.09
C GLN A 54 2.25 -17.53 13.13
N VAL A 55 2.26 -18.03 11.88
CA VAL A 55 3.27 -17.66 10.89
C VAL A 55 3.06 -16.21 10.46
N ALA A 56 1.83 -15.84 10.14
CA ALA A 56 1.51 -14.46 9.79
C ALA A 56 1.83 -13.49 10.93
N LEU A 57 1.56 -13.88 12.18
CA LEU A 57 1.88 -13.07 13.36
C LEU A 57 3.38 -12.82 13.51
N LEU A 58 4.21 -13.85 13.31
CA LEU A 58 5.67 -13.71 13.38
C LEU A 58 6.21 -12.79 12.29
N ILE A 59 5.75 -12.96 11.04
CA ILE A 59 6.16 -12.10 9.92
C ILE A 59 5.73 -10.66 10.18
N ARG A 60 4.49 -10.44 10.61
CA ARG A 60 3.95 -9.11 10.96
C ARG A 60 4.83 -8.42 12.01
N ASN A 61 5.16 -9.13 13.09
CA ASN A 61 5.98 -8.56 14.17
C ASN A 61 7.41 -8.25 13.69
N SER A 62 7.98 -9.09 12.83
CA SER A 62 9.28 -8.82 12.19
C SER A 62 9.24 -7.55 11.33
N ILE A 63 8.20 -7.38 10.52
CA ILE A 63 7.99 -6.18 9.71
C ILE A 63 7.90 -4.95 10.61
N VAL A 64 7.04 -4.96 11.63
CA VAL A 64 6.86 -3.83 12.55
C VAL A 64 8.19 -3.45 13.21
N SER A 65 8.94 -4.44 13.72
CA SER A 65 10.26 -4.19 14.31
C SER A 65 11.24 -3.59 13.32
N THR A 66 11.20 -4.01 12.05
CA THR A 66 12.09 -3.48 11.01
C THR A 66 11.72 -2.04 10.65
N LEU A 67 10.43 -1.73 10.53
CA LEU A 67 9.95 -0.36 10.29
C LEU A 67 10.32 0.57 11.46
N ASP A 68 10.15 0.11 12.70
CA ASP A 68 10.56 0.87 13.89
C ASP A 68 12.07 1.17 13.86
N SER A 69 12.91 0.22 13.45
CA SER A 69 14.36 0.45 13.28
C SER A 69 14.68 1.47 12.18
N ILE A 70 13.98 1.46 11.05
CA ILE A 70 14.20 2.42 9.96
C ILE A 70 13.82 3.84 10.44
N MET A 71 12.70 3.97 11.13
CA MET A 71 12.23 5.25 11.66
C MET A 71 13.19 5.88 12.69
N LEU A 72 13.97 5.06 13.42
CA LEU A 72 14.95 5.53 14.40
C LEU A 72 16.27 6.01 13.79
N GLN A 73 16.63 5.58 12.57
CA GLN A 73 17.94 5.85 11.96
C GLN A 73 18.05 7.20 11.21
N GLY A 74 16.97 8.02 11.20
CA GLY A 74 16.95 9.43 10.78
C GLY A 74 16.77 9.68 9.27
N PRO A 75 16.87 10.94 8.77
CA PRO A 75 16.25 12.20 9.22
C PRO A 75 14.82 12.35 8.63
N ALA A 76 14.26 13.57 8.55
CA ALA A 76 12.92 13.90 8.01
C ALA A 76 12.76 13.58 6.50
N ASP A 77 12.82 12.30 6.15
CA ASP A 77 12.58 11.80 4.81
C ASP A 77 11.07 11.74 4.56
N PRO A 78 10.54 12.27 3.44
CA PRO A 78 9.11 12.20 3.12
C PRO A 78 8.53 10.77 3.09
N VAL A 79 9.39 9.74 3.01
CA VAL A 79 8.96 8.34 3.09
C VAL A 79 8.59 7.92 4.52
N ILE A 80 9.07 8.62 5.55
CA ILE A 80 8.81 8.29 6.96
C ILE A 80 7.32 8.35 7.28
N ASP A 81 6.58 9.31 6.74
CA ASP A 81 5.12 9.39 6.93
C ASP A 81 4.40 8.17 6.34
N LYS A 82 4.87 7.68 5.18
CA LYS A 82 4.34 6.47 4.53
C LYS A 82 4.66 5.23 5.35
N ILE A 83 5.89 5.14 5.86
CA ILE A 83 6.35 4.05 6.75
C ILE A 83 5.53 4.05 8.05
N ALA A 84 5.34 5.21 8.68
CA ALA A 84 4.55 5.37 9.89
C ALA A 84 3.08 4.94 9.65
N GLY A 85 2.51 5.29 8.49
CA GLY A 85 1.20 4.82 8.06
C GLY A 85 1.12 3.29 8.02
N LEU A 86 2.03 2.64 7.27
CA LEU A 86 2.07 1.18 7.17
C LEU A 86 2.27 0.50 8.53
N ARG A 87 3.22 1.02 9.34
CA ARG A 87 3.49 0.53 10.69
C ARG A 87 2.27 0.62 11.59
N SER A 88 1.56 1.75 11.55
CA SER A 88 0.36 1.97 12.38
C SER A 88 -0.77 0.99 12.06
N ILE A 89 -0.90 0.57 10.80
CA ILE A 89 -1.89 -0.44 10.38
C ILE A 89 -1.47 -1.83 10.85
N LEU A 90 -0.20 -2.21 10.64
CA LEU A 90 0.31 -3.52 11.04
C LEU A 90 0.37 -3.72 12.56
N ALA A 91 0.44 -2.63 13.34
CA ALA A 91 0.37 -2.67 14.80
C ALA A 91 -1.04 -2.96 15.34
N ARG A 92 -2.09 -2.84 14.51
CA ARG A 92 -3.47 -3.13 14.93
C ARG A 92 -3.70 -4.62 15.03
N GLU A 93 -4.58 -5.03 15.95
CA GLU A 93 -5.03 -6.42 16.05
C GLU A 93 -5.78 -6.87 14.79
N GLN A 94 -6.58 -5.97 14.22
CA GLN A 94 -7.32 -6.16 12.98
C GLN A 94 -6.93 -5.10 11.95
N PHE A 95 -6.72 -5.54 10.72
CA PHE A 95 -6.45 -4.68 9.58
C PHE A 95 -6.97 -5.32 8.29
N THR A 96 -7.09 -4.51 7.24
CA THR A 96 -7.41 -5.00 5.89
C THR A 96 -6.12 -5.17 5.08
N LEU A 97 -5.93 -6.33 4.45
CA LEU A 97 -4.74 -6.58 3.62
C LEU A 97 -4.64 -5.61 2.45
N GLN A 98 -5.79 -5.16 1.94
CA GLN A 98 -5.89 -4.14 0.90
C GLN A 98 -5.22 -2.83 1.36
N THR A 99 -5.48 -2.39 2.59
CA THR A 99 -4.86 -1.17 3.15
C THR A 99 -3.35 -1.35 3.34
N VAL A 100 -2.92 -2.53 3.79
CA VAL A 100 -1.48 -2.86 3.90
C VAL A 100 -0.82 -2.75 2.52
N CYS A 101 -1.41 -3.35 1.49
CA CYS A 101 -0.89 -3.32 0.13
C CYS A 101 -0.90 -1.91 -0.48
N SER A 102 -1.97 -1.13 -0.28
CA SER A 102 -2.07 0.24 -0.79
C SER A 102 -1.06 1.18 -0.14
N LEU A 103 -0.72 0.97 1.14
CA LEU A 103 0.33 1.72 1.83
C LEU A 103 1.74 1.25 1.45
N ALA A 104 1.92 -0.04 1.17
CA ALA A 104 3.20 -0.61 0.77
C ALA A 104 3.65 -0.13 -0.62
N ARG A 105 2.70 0.05 -1.56
CA ARG A 105 3.04 0.43 -2.94
C ARG A 105 3.75 1.79 -3.06
N PRO A 106 3.28 2.89 -2.44
CA PRO A 106 4.00 4.16 -2.45
C PRO A 106 5.42 4.06 -1.87
N ILE A 107 5.64 3.19 -0.87
CA ILE A 107 6.98 2.93 -0.32
C ILE A 107 7.87 2.24 -1.36
N LEU A 108 7.33 1.22 -2.06
CA LEU A 108 7.99 0.57 -3.18
C LEU A 108 8.36 1.56 -4.30
N GLU A 109 7.45 2.48 -4.66
CA GLU A 109 7.70 3.50 -5.67
C GLU A 109 8.88 4.39 -5.30
N VAL A 110 8.97 4.81 -4.03
CA VAL A 110 10.10 5.58 -3.51
C VAL A 110 11.39 4.75 -3.59
N ALA A 111 11.39 3.53 -3.07
CA ALA A 111 12.57 2.67 -3.05
C ALA A 111 13.11 2.36 -4.46
N VAL A 112 12.22 2.03 -5.41
CA VAL A 112 12.57 1.77 -6.81
C VAL A 112 13.11 3.02 -7.48
N ASN A 113 12.49 4.18 -7.26
CA ASN A 113 12.96 5.44 -7.83
C ASN A 113 14.35 5.84 -7.31
N ARG A 114 14.59 5.65 -6.01
CA ARG A 114 15.90 5.87 -5.39
C ARG A 114 16.95 4.94 -5.95
N GLU A 115 16.61 3.67 -6.16
CA GLU A 115 17.56 2.72 -6.75
C GLU A 115 17.88 3.11 -8.20
N CYS A 116 16.89 3.51 -9.01
CA CYS A 116 17.14 4.04 -10.35
C CYS A 116 18.07 5.25 -10.32
N GLU A 117 17.85 6.21 -9.42
CA GLU A 117 18.70 7.39 -9.27
C GLU A 117 20.13 7.02 -8.84
N ARG A 118 20.27 6.19 -7.81
CA ARG A 118 21.55 5.71 -7.28
C ARG A 118 22.37 4.98 -8.34
N ARG A 119 21.71 4.21 -9.20
CA ARG A 119 22.33 3.45 -10.29
C ARG A 119 22.41 4.22 -11.62
N GLN A 120 21.99 5.49 -11.64
CA GLN A 120 21.95 6.35 -12.84
C GLN A 120 21.15 5.74 -14.00
N ILE A 121 20.11 4.97 -13.69
CA ILE A 121 19.20 4.39 -14.68
C ILE A 121 18.12 5.41 -15.00
N LYS A 122 17.92 5.69 -16.28
CA LYS A 122 16.82 6.54 -16.74
C LYS A 122 15.48 5.95 -16.26
N LYS A 123 14.66 6.74 -15.58
CA LYS A 123 13.32 6.34 -15.15
C LYS A 123 12.38 6.15 -16.35
N ALA A 124 11.50 5.16 -16.25
CA ALA A 124 10.34 4.97 -17.10
C ALA A 124 9.18 5.87 -16.66
N ASN A 125 8.09 5.87 -17.42
CA ASN A 125 6.90 6.65 -17.11
C ASN A 125 6.03 6.02 -16.00
N ASP A 126 6.26 4.74 -15.69
CA ASP A 126 5.49 3.98 -14.70
C ASP A 126 6.40 3.06 -13.86
N LEU A 127 5.85 2.60 -12.73
CA LEU A 127 6.54 1.72 -11.79
C LEU A 127 6.96 0.37 -12.43
N CYS A 128 6.15 -0.18 -13.34
CA CYS A 128 6.46 -1.45 -14.00
C CYS A 128 7.73 -1.31 -14.82
N GLY A 129 7.80 -0.26 -15.65
CA GLY A 129 8.98 0.02 -16.47
C GLY A 129 10.24 0.28 -15.64
N ASN A 130 10.11 0.90 -14.45
CA ASN A 130 11.26 1.09 -13.56
C ASN A 130 11.78 -0.24 -12.99
N ILE A 131 10.88 -1.13 -12.55
CA ILE A 131 11.25 -2.46 -12.05
C ILE A 131 11.94 -3.27 -13.16
N GLU A 132 11.38 -3.27 -14.38
CA GLU A 132 11.96 -4.00 -15.51
C GLU A 132 13.35 -3.48 -15.90
N ARG A 133 13.56 -2.16 -15.85
CA ARG A 133 14.89 -1.57 -16.11
C ARG A 133 15.91 -1.98 -15.06
N LEU A 134 15.53 -1.96 -13.77
CA LEU A 134 16.40 -2.40 -12.68
C LEU A 134 16.79 -3.88 -12.79
N ASN A 135 15.83 -4.72 -13.18
CA ASN A 135 16.04 -6.15 -13.41
C ASN A 135 16.92 -6.39 -14.64
N ALA A 136 16.63 -5.74 -15.77
CA ALA A 136 17.41 -5.87 -17.01
C ALA A 136 18.86 -5.38 -16.85
N SER A 137 19.08 -4.34 -16.04
CA SER A 137 20.41 -3.83 -15.70
C SER A 137 21.15 -4.66 -14.63
N LYS A 138 20.56 -5.77 -14.15
CA LYS A 138 21.14 -6.69 -13.15
C LYS A 138 21.50 -6.05 -11.81
N PHE A 139 20.92 -4.90 -11.47
CA PHE A 139 21.10 -4.26 -10.17
C PHE A 139 20.13 -4.77 -9.12
N THR A 140 18.99 -5.33 -9.55
CA THR A 140 18.01 -5.97 -8.68
C THR A 140 17.95 -7.46 -9.02
N PRO A 141 18.13 -8.36 -8.05
CA PRO A 141 17.98 -9.79 -8.27
C PRO A 141 16.57 -10.14 -8.78
N PRO A 142 16.41 -11.16 -9.64
CA PRO A 142 15.11 -11.50 -10.22
C PRO A 142 14.00 -11.80 -9.19
N TRP A 143 14.36 -12.36 -8.04
CA TRP A 143 13.41 -12.66 -6.95
C TRP A 143 12.93 -11.40 -6.20
N ILE A 144 13.76 -10.35 -6.13
CA ILE A 144 13.32 -9.03 -5.64
C ILE A 144 12.43 -8.35 -6.68
N ALA A 145 12.79 -8.42 -7.96
CA ALA A 145 11.94 -7.89 -9.02
C ALA A 145 10.55 -8.55 -9.00
N SER A 146 10.48 -9.87 -8.82
CA SER A 146 9.23 -10.61 -8.62
C SER A 146 8.44 -10.09 -7.41
N THR A 147 9.13 -9.84 -6.28
CA THR A 147 8.53 -9.23 -5.08
C THR A 147 7.96 -7.83 -5.36
N TYR A 148 8.68 -7.01 -6.13
CA TYR A 148 8.22 -5.68 -6.51
C TYR A 148 7.00 -5.74 -7.43
N HIS A 149 6.99 -6.64 -8.42
CA HIS A 149 5.82 -6.83 -9.28
C HIS A 149 4.62 -7.33 -8.48
N PHE A 150 4.82 -8.24 -7.53
CA PHE A 150 3.76 -8.71 -6.64
C PHE A 150 3.12 -7.54 -5.88
N LEU A 151 3.93 -6.76 -5.14
CA LEU A 151 3.47 -5.60 -4.36
C LEU A 151 2.83 -4.51 -5.24
N ARG A 152 3.39 -4.26 -6.44
CA ARG A 152 2.81 -3.34 -7.43
C ARG A 152 1.40 -3.75 -7.84
N VAL A 153 1.20 -5.05 -8.10
CA VAL A 153 -0.11 -5.59 -8.49
C VAL A 153 -1.05 -5.47 -7.30
N VAL A 154 -0.75 -6.10 -6.16
CA VAL A 154 -1.71 -6.15 -5.04
C VAL A 154 -2.00 -4.79 -4.39
N GLY A 155 -1.07 -3.83 -4.47
CA GLY A 155 -1.23 -2.48 -3.92
C GLY A 155 -1.85 -1.45 -4.85
N ASN A 156 -2.33 -1.87 -6.02
CA ASN A 156 -3.04 -0.97 -6.94
C ASN A 156 -4.47 -0.73 -6.46
N GLU A 157 -4.78 0.50 -6.04
CA GLU A 157 -6.10 0.89 -5.52
C GLU A 157 -7.24 0.60 -6.53
N ASN A 158 -6.94 0.76 -7.83
CA ASN A 158 -7.88 0.48 -8.91
C ASN A 158 -8.22 -1.01 -9.05
N ILE A 159 -7.49 -1.93 -8.42
CA ILE A 159 -7.83 -3.37 -8.38
C ILE A 159 -9.06 -3.65 -7.52
N HIS A 160 -9.42 -2.71 -6.64
CA HIS A 160 -10.59 -2.82 -5.76
C HIS A 160 -11.89 -2.26 -6.38
N ASP A 161 -11.82 -1.79 -7.64
CA ASP A 161 -13.01 -1.35 -8.38
C ASP A 161 -13.86 -2.56 -8.79
N ARG A 162 -15.15 -2.53 -8.45
CA ARG A 162 -16.12 -3.64 -8.67
C ARG A 162 -16.47 -3.89 -10.14
N ASP A 163 -15.94 -3.09 -11.07
CA ASP A 163 -16.22 -3.23 -12.50
C ASP A 163 -15.44 -4.42 -13.09
N ILE A 164 -15.96 -5.62 -12.81
CA ILE A 164 -15.50 -6.95 -13.25
C ILE A 164 -15.27 -7.02 -14.77
N ASN A 165 -15.94 -6.15 -15.54
CA ASN A 165 -15.93 -6.20 -17.00
C ASN A 165 -14.70 -5.55 -17.66
N LYS A 166 -13.80 -4.91 -16.91
CA LYS A 166 -12.66 -4.19 -17.52
C LYS A 166 -11.28 -4.83 -17.37
N LEU A 167 -11.07 -5.82 -16.49
CA LEU A 167 -9.73 -6.43 -16.32
C LEU A 167 -9.79 -7.95 -16.08
N CYS A 168 -9.28 -8.73 -17.05
CA CYS A 168 -9.26 -10.19 -17.06
C CYS A 168 -8.28 -10.86 -16.06
N TYR A 169 -7.48 -10.11 -15.31
CA TYR A 169 -6.46 -10.69 -14.42
C TYR A 169 -6.36 -9.90 -13.11
N ARG A 170 -7.28 -10.15 -12.18
CA ARG A 170 -7.28 -9.59 -10.82
C ARG A 170 -7.66 -10.67 -9.80
N PRO A 171 -7.00 -10.74 -8.63
CA PRO A 171 -7.60 -11.41 -7.48
C PRO A 171 -8.86 -10.64 -7.09
N GLN A 172 -10.03 -11.24 -7.30
CA GLN A 172 -11.33 -10.60 -7.07
C GLN A 172 -11.55 -10.26 -5.59
N VAL A 173 -10.87 -10.97 -4.68
CA VAL A 173 -10.91 -10.78 -3.24
C VAL A 173 -9.52 -11.07 -2.70
N ILE A 174 -8.98 -10.17 -1.86
CA ILE A 174 -7.82 -10.47 -1.00
C ILE A 174 -8.40 -10.90 0.34
N GLY A 175 -8.14 -12.14 0.74
CA GLY A 175 -8.68 -12.76 1.95
C GLY A 175 -7.60 -13.22 2.92
N ALA A 176 -8.01 -13.89 4.01
CA ALA A 176 -7.09 -14.37 5.04
C ALA A 176 -6.00 -15.33 4.51
N ALA A 177 -6.31 -16.12 3.47
CA ALA A 177 -5.35 -17.04 2.84
C ALA A 177 -4.17 -16.30 2.17
N ASP A 178 -4.38 -15.05 1.75
CA ASP A 178 -3.35 -14.24 1.10
C ASP A 178 -2.42 -13.54 2.11
N MET A 179 -2.74 -13.62 3.41
CA MET A 179 -2.00 -12.92 4.47
C MET A 179 -0.53 -13.30 4.50
N VAL A 180 -0.21 -14.60 4.57
CA VAL A 180 1.18 -15.07 4.61
C VAL A 180 1.95 -14.70 3.34
N PRO A 181 1.44 -14.96 2.12
CA PRO A 181 2.10 -14.51 0.89
C PRO A 181 2.36 -13.00 0.84
N ILE A 182 1.38 -12.17 1.20
CA ILE A 182 1.52 -10.70 1.17
C ILE A 182 2.56 -10.23 2.17
N LEU A 183 2.45 -10.67 3.42
CA LEU A 183 3.39 -10.27 4.46
C LEU A 183 4.81 -10.78 4.16
N SER A 184 4.96 -11.97 3.57
CA SER A 184 6.28 -12.50 3.21
C SER A 184 6.98 -11.63 2.15
N HIS A 185 6.26 -11.25 1.09
CA HIS A 185 6.79 -10.35 0.06
C HIS A 185 7.11 -8.97 0.63
N LEU A 186 6.24 -8.46 1.51
CA LEU A 186 6.46 -7.18 2.17
C LEU A 186 7.69 -7.19 3.08
N SER A 187 7.83 -8.22 3.93
CA SER A 187 9.01 -8.41 4.80
C SER A 187 10.28 -8.43 3.97
N ARG A 188 10.28 -9.23 2.89
CA ARG A 188 11.47 -9.37 2.05
C ARG A 188 11.83 -8.08 1.33
N ALA A 189 10.85 -7.33 0.86
CA ALA A 189 11.08 -6.04 0.22
C ALA A 189 11.66 -5.03 1.23
N ILE A 190 11.07 -4.93 2.43
CA ILE A 190 11.53 -4.01 3.48
C ILE A 190 12.95 -4.33 3.93
N GLU A 191 13.26 -5.61 4.17
CA GLU A 191 14.62 -6.05 4.51
C GLU A 191 15.61 -5.65 3.41
N TYR A 192 15.27 -5.93 2.15
CA TYR A 192 16.12 -5.56 1.02
C TYR A 192 16.34 -4.04 0.94
N TRP A 193 15.29 -3.24 1.11
CA TRP A 193 15.36 -1.79 1.09
C TRP A 193 16.26 -1.25 2.21
N ARG A 194 16.12 -1.77 3.42
CA ARG A 194 16.96 -1.42 4.57
C ARG A 194 18.43 -1.76 4.31
N ASP A 195 18.70 -3.00 3.90
CA ASP A 195 20.07 -3.51 3.71
C ASP A 195 20.80 -2.77 2.57
N HIS A 196 20.05 -2.15 1.65
CA HIS A 196 20.60 -1.36 0.54
C HIS A 196 20.48 0.16 0.74
N HIS A 197 20.05 0.63 1.91
CA HIS A 197 19.84 2.06 2.23
C HIS A 197 18.92 2.79 1.24
N LEU A 198 17.82 2.13 0.85
CA LEU A 198 16.76 2.71 0.01
C LEU A 198 15.65 3.37 0.83
N LEU A 199 15.53 2.98 2.10
CA LEU A 199 14.66 3.56 3.11
C LEU A 199 15.47 3.94 4.34
#